data_AF-A0A3D4W0M1-F1
#
_entry.id   AF-A0A3D4W0M1-F1
#
_cell.length_a   1.000
_cell.length_b   1.000
_cell.length_c   1.000
_cell.angle_alpha   90.00
_cell.angle_beta   90.00
_cell.angle_gamma   90.00
#
_symmetry.space_group_name_H-M   'P 1'
#
loop_
_entity.id
_entity.type
_entity.pdbx_description
1 polymer ?
#
loop_
_entity_poly.entity_id
_entity_poly.type
_entity_poly.pdbx_seq_one_letter_code
_entity_poly.pdbx_strand_id
1 'polypeptide(L)'
;KTNGGIQVMAVNTLGVLYVVEKGDSVHSFADLKGRTILSTGKGTTPEYVLRYLLTKNGLDPDKDVKIEYYSEASEVTAQMAASKKDAIAVLPQPYVTAAQLKDSSLRVVLDLTKEWNKVCDTQLITGVTVVRTEYAKENPDIVANFLRDYEKSIKAAQTDIAGTAALCEETGVVAKKAIAQKALPQCNIVYRVGDEMKADVNAYLKVLYDASHAAVGGKLPDANFYYTKATPGQVFWKSVQRSFQ
;
A
#
# COMPACT_ATOMS: atom_id res chain seq x y z
N LYS A 1 9.02 0.09 -18.13
CA LYS A 1 9.75 -1.15 -17.77
C LYS A 1 11.16 -0.77 -17.35
N THR A 2 11.66 -1.26 -16.21
CA THR A 2 12.97 -0.85 -15.65
C THR A 2 14.14 -1.75 -16.08
N ASN A 3 13.87 -2.86 -16.78
CA ASN A 3 14.87 -3.81 -17.29
C ASN A 3 15.91 -4.24 -16.24
N GLY A 4 15.47 -4.47 -14.99
CA GLY A 4 16.36 -4.87 -13.89
C GLY A 4 17.16 -3.73 -13.25
N GLY A 5 16.90 -2.47 -13.65
CA GLY A 5 17.59 -1.29 -13.11
C GLY A 5 17.18 -0.88 -11.69
N ILE A 6 16.23 -1.59 -11.06
CA ILE A 6 15.84 -1.36 -9.66
C ILE A 6 15.72 -2.68 -8.89
N GLN A 7 15.87 -2.60 -7.56
CA GLN A 7 15.62 -3.68 -6.62
C GLN A 7 14.70 -3.21 -5.49
N VAL A 8 13.80 -4.06 -5.03
CA VAL A 8 13.00 -3.84 -3.81
C VAL A 8 13.87 -4.12 -2.59
N MET A 9 13.94 -3.16 -1.68
CA MET A 9 14.73 -3.27 -0.45
C MET A 9 13.86 -3.55 0.78
N ALA A 10 12.63 -3.04 0.80
CA ALA A 10 11.72 -3.22 1.92
C ALA A 10 10.26 -3.18 1.46
N VAL A 11 9.40 -3.95 2.13
CA VAL A 11 7.96 -3.64 2.18
C VAL A 11 7.78 -2.67 3.33
N ASN A 12 7.20 -1.51 3.02
CA ASN A 12 7.00 -0.43 3.99
C ASN A 12 5.54 -0.21 4.37
N THR A 13 4.60 -0.75 3.59
CA THR A 13 3.17 -0.55 3.80
C THR A 13 2.39 -1.74 3.27
N LEU A 14 1.60 -2.35 4.15
CA LEU A 14 0.58 -3.35 3.76
C LEU A 14 -0.71 -2.65 3.34
N GLY A 15 -1.81 -3.38 3.18
CA GLY A 15 -3.03 -2.84 2.61
C GLY A 15 -3.60 -1.63 3.36
N VAL A 16 -3.72 -0.51 2.67
CA VAL A 16 -4.31 0.74 3.20
C VAL A 16 -5.63 1.11 2.56
N LEU A 17 -6.20 0.22 1.74
CA LEU A 17 -7.35 0.49 0.89
C LEU A 17 -8.66 0.11 1.57
N TYR A 18 -9.61 1.05 1.54
CA TYR A 18 -10.93 0.88 2.15
C TYR A 18 -12.01 1.27 1.16
N VAL A 19 -13.13 0.56 1.20
CA VAL A 19 -14.38 1.02 0.58
C VAL A 19 -15.11 1.86 1.61
N VAL A 20 -15.46 3.08 1.22
CA VAL A 20 -16.26 3.99 2.03
C VAL A 20 -17.59 4.30 1.36
N GLU A 21 -18.61 4.56 2.17
CA GLU A 21 -19.95 4.91 1.70
C GLU A 21 -20.51 6.13 2.45
N LYS A 22 -21.25 6.98 1.74
CA LYS A 22 -22.19 7.95 2.31
C LYS A 22 -23.59 7.35 2.42
N GLY A 23 -23.86 6.55 3.44
CA GLY A 23 -25.15 5.87 3.55
C GLY A 23 -25.07 4.64 4.45
N ASP A 24 -26.00 3.73 4.24
CA ASP A 24 -26.11 2.47 4.99
C ASP A 24 -26.63 1.35 4.08
N SER A 25 -26.10 1.28 2.84
CA SER A 25 -26.59 0.33 1.84
C SER A 25 -25.56 -0.73 1.47
N VAL A 26 -24.29 -0.54 1.81
CA VAL A 26 -23.22 -1.51 1.54
C VAL A 26 -22.78 -2.18 2.84
N HIS A 27 -22.95 -3.49 2.91
CA HIS A 27 -22.51 -4.33 4.02
C HIS A 27 -21.61 -5.48 3.55
N SER A 28 -21.56 -5.73 2.25
CA SER A 28 -20.80 -6.79 1.61
C SER A 28 -20.42 -6.41 0.18
N PHE A 29 -19.58 -7.21 -0.47
CA PHE A 29 -19.31 -7.06 -1.91
C PHE A 29 -20.57 -7.18 -2.76
N ALA A 30 -21.52 -8.06 -2.39
CA ALA A 30 -22.74 -8.26 -3.17
C ALA A 30 -23.56 -6.97 -3.34
N ASP A 31 -23.54 -6.10 -2.33
CA ASP A 31 -24.27 -4.82 -2.33
C ASP A 31 -23.66 -3.78 -3.29
N LEU A 32 -22.47 -4.06 -3.84
CA LEU A 32 -21.85 -3.22 -4.86
C LEU A 32 -22.46 -3.47 -6.25
N LYS A 33 -23.24 -4.53 -6.45
CA LYS A 33 -23.85 -4.84 -7.74
C LYS A 33 -24.79 -3.71 -8.20
N GLY A 34 -24.61 -3.29 -9.44
CA GLY A 34 -25.32 -2.18 -10.09
C GLY A 34 -24.84 -0.79 -9.63
N ARG A 35 -23.81 -0.69 -8.79
CA ARG A 35 -23.37 0.58 -8.21
C ARG A 35 -22.20 1.21 -8.98
N THR A 36 -22.08 2.52 -8.81
CA THR A 36 -20.89 3.28 -9.23
C THR A 36 -19.91 3.38 -8.06
N ILE A 37 -18.64 3.05 -8.31
CA ILE A 37 -17.54 3.10 -7.34
C ILE A 37 -16.53 4.11 -7.85
N LEU A 38 -16.25 5.14 -7.06
CA LEU A 38 -15.20 6.12 -7.33
C LEU A 38 -13.86 5.54 -6.84
N SER A 39 -12.85 5.44 -7.68
CA SER A 39 -11.53 4.90 -7.29
C SER A 39 -10.41 5.81 -7.74
N THR A 40 -9.32 5.83 -7.00
CA THR A 40 -8.05 6.34 -7.51
C THR A 40 -7.37 5.28 -8.37
N GLY A 41 -6.43 5.72 -9.21
CA GLY A 41 -5.36 4.83 -9.68
C GLY A 41 -5.78 3.83 -10.75
N LYS A 42 -6.20 4.33 -11.91
CA LYS A 42 -6.38 3.47 -13.10
C LYS A 42 -5.04 2.84 -13.49
N GLY A 43 -5.02 1.52 -13.65
CA GLY A 43 -3.83 0.73 -13.95
C GLY A 43 -2.86 0.60 -12.78
N THR A 44 -3.27 0.90 -11.55
CA THR A 44 -2.44 0.77 -10.34
C THR A 44 -3.11 -0.14 -9.30
N THR A 45 -2.45 -0.34 -8.14
CA THR A 45 -2.87 -1.27 -7.10
C THR A 45 -4.36 -1.18 -6.69
N PRO A 46 -4.97 0.01 -6.47
CA PRO A 46 -6.37 0.09 -6.07
C PRO A 46 -7.32 -0.55 -7.07
N GLU A 47 -7.10 -0.32 -8.38
CA GLU A 47 -7.89 -0.96 -9.44
C GLU A 47 -7.75 -2.48 -9.38
N TYR A 48 -6.52 -3.01 -9.43
CA TYR A 48 -6.33 -4.44 -9.55
C TYR A 48 -6.84 -5.19 -8.33
N VAL A 49 -6.66 -4.63 -7.13
CA VAL A 49 -7.17 -5.20 -5.88
C VAL A 49 -8.70 -5.19 -5.86
N LEU A 50 -9.33 -4.06 -6.19
CA LEU A 50 -10.79 -3.97 -6.23
C LEU A 50 -11.39 -4.96 -7.23
N ARG A 51 -10.87 -5.00 -8.46
CA ARG A 51 -11.35 -5.90 -9.52
C ARG A 51 -11.16 -7.37 -9.16
N TYR A 52 -10.03 -7.71 -8.55
CA TYR A 52 -9.77 -9.06 -8.06
C TYR A 52 -10.78 -9.46 -6.98
N LEU A 53 -11.01 -8.60 -5.98
CA LEU A 53 -11.95 -8.89 -4.89
C LEU A 53 -13.41 -8.94 -5.37
N LEU A 54 -13.82 -8.08 -6.31
CA LEU A 54 -15.12 -8.18 -6.97
C LEU A 54 -15.31 -9.56 -7.60
N THR A 55 -14.32 -10.00 -8.39
CA THR A 55 -14.35 -11.32 -9.06
C THR A 55 -14.41 -12.47 -8.06
N LYS A 56 -13.61 -12.41 -6.98
CA LYS A 56 -13.63 -13.43 -5.91
C LYS A 56 -14.94 -13.48 -5.13
N ASN A 57 -15.73 -12.41 -5.16
CA ASN A 57 -17.05 -12.34 -4.57
C ASN A 57 -18.19 -12.51 -5.59
N GLY A 58 -17.89 -13.03 -6.80
CA GLY A 58 -18.90 -13.40 -7.79
C GLY A 58 -19.47 -12.23 -8.60
N LEU A 59 -18.81 -11.08 -8.61
CA LEU A 59 -19.18 -9.91 -9.41
C LEU A 59 -18.22 -9.75 -10.59
N ASP A 60 -18.78 -9.57 -11.79
CA ASP A 60 -18.02 -9.20 -12.98
C ASP A 60 -17.70 -7.69 -12.93
N PRO A 61 -16.43 -7.29 -12.77
CA PRO A 61 -16.05 -5.88 -12.61
C PRO A 61 -16.34 -5.01 -13.84
N ASP A 62 -16.63 -5.61 -15.00
CA ASP A 62 -16.94 -4.88 -16.24
C ASP A 62 -18.44 -4.85 -16.57
N LYS A 63 -19.27 -5.61 -15.85
CA LYS A 63 -20.73 -5.70 -16.10
C LYS A 63 -21.58 -5.40 -14.88
N ASP A 64 -21.17 -5.88 -13.71
CA ASP A 64 -21.96 -5.78 -12.49
C ASP A 64 -21.71 -4.48 -11.74
N VAL A 65 -20.67 -3.70 -12.05
CA VAL A 65 -20.38 -2.41 -11.41
C VAL A 65 -19.89 -1.39 -12.44
N LYS A 66 -19.96 -0.10 -12.09
CA LYS A 66 -19.28 0.98 -12.83
C LYS A 66 -18.13 1.52 -11.98
N ILE A 67 -16.90 1.45 -12.46
CA ILE A 67 -15.75 2.04 -11.75
C ILE A 67 -15.33 3.33 -12.46
N GLU A 68 -15.40 4.44 -11.73
CA GLU A 68 -14.96 5.76 -12.21
C GLU A 68 -13.61 6.09 -11.59
N TYR A 69 -12.61 6.32 -12.44
CA TYR A 69 -11.24 6.55 -12.00
C TYR A 69 -10.90 8.03 -11.99
N TYR A 70 -10.24 8.42 -10.91
CA TYR A 70 -9.70 9.77 -10.71
C TYR A 70 -8.19 9.70 -10.50
N SER A 71 -7.53 10.84 -10.74
CA SER A 71 -6.06 10.88 -10.71
C SER A 71 -5.53 10.84 -9.29
N GLU A 72 -6.25 11.44 -8.35
CA GLU A 72 -5.79 11.65 -6.97
C GLU A 72 -6.90 11.35 -5.94
N ALA A 73 -6.50 10.92 -4.74
CA ALA A 73 -7.46 10.65 -3.66
C ALA A 73 -8.19 11.92 -3.19
N SER A 74 -7.57 13.09 -3.31
CA SER A 74 -8.21 14.38 -3.06
C SER A 74 -9.38 14.64 -4.00
N GLU A 75 -9.27 14.23 -5.26
CA GLU A 75 -10.35 14.36 -6.26
C GLU A 75 -11.51 13.42 -5.92
N VAL A 76 -11.22 12.15 -5.59
CA VAL A 76 -12.25 11.20 -5.12
C VAL A 76 -12.98 11.72 -3.89
N THR A 77 -12.25 12.26 -2.90
CA THR A 77 -12.90 12.82 -1.69
C THR A 77 -13.73 14.06 -1.99
N ALA A 78 -13.34 14.89 -2.97
CA ALA A 78 -14.15 16.02 -3.43
C ALA A 78 -15.43 15.55 -4.13
N GLN A 79 -15.34 14.54 -4.99
CA GLN A 79 -16.52 13.95 -5.67
C GLN A 79 -17.48 13.31 -4.67
N MET A 80 -16.94 12.59 -3.68
CA MET A 80 -17.73 12.08 -2.56
C MET A 80 -18.43 13.22 -1.80
N ALA A 81 -17.73 14.32 -1.52
CA ALA A 81 -18.31 15.48 -0.85
C ALA A 81 -19.46 16.11 -1.64
N ALA A 82 -19.31 16.23 -2.97
CA ALA A 82 -20.31 16.79 -3.88
C ALA A 82 -21.48 15.85 -4.19
N SER A 83 -21.28 14.54 -4.03
CA SER A 83 -22.31 13.53 -4.32
C SER A 83 -23.44 13.53 -3.30
N LYS A 84 -24.62 13.07 -3.74
CA LYS A 84 -25.78 12.82 -2.89
C LYS A 84 -25.54 11.61 -1.97
N LYS A 85 -26.56 11.22 -1.19
CA LYS A 85 -26.59 9.95 -0.45
C LYS A 85 -26.24 8.78 -1.39
N ASP A 86 -25.65 7.74 -0.82
CA ASP A 86 -25.32 6.45 -1.43
C ASP A 86 -24.08 6.42 -2.34
N ALA A 87 -23.21 7.44 -2.23
CA ALA A 87 -21.91 7.47 -2.91
C ALA A 87 -20.93 6.45 -2.31
N ILE A 88 -20.19 5.74 -3.16
CA ILE A 88 -19.22 4.71 -2.77
C ILE A 88 -17.85 5.04 -3.36
N ALA A 89 -16.79 4.93 -2.58
CA ALA A 89 -15.43 5.13 -3.05
C ALA A 89 -14.43 4.13 -2.49
N VAL A 90 -13.37 3.84 -3.26
CA VAL A 90 -12.14 3.22 -2.76
C VAL A 90 -11.12 4.32 -2.47
N LEU A 91 -10.67 4.39 -1.22
CA LEU A 91 -9.70 5.38 -0.76
C LEU A 91 -8.59 4.72 0.07
N PRO A 92 -7.32 5.15 -0.10
CA PRO A 92 -6.26 4.78 0.82
C PRO A 92 -6.28 5.64 2.09
N GLN A 93 -5.69 5.16 3.18
CA GLN A 93 -5.25 6.05 4.27
C GLN A 93 -4.10 6.95 3.80
N PRO A 94 -3.99 8.20 4.31
CA PRO A 94 -4.81 8.83 5.34
C PRO A 94 -6.10 9.52 4.82
N TYR A 95 -6.44 9.37 3.53
CA TYR A 95 -7.55 10.10 2.91
C TYR A 95 -8.92 9.69 3.44
N VAL A 96 -9.10 8.42 3.80
CA VAL A 96 -10.30 7.95 4.52
C VAL A 96 -10.49 8.74 5.80
N THR A 97 -9.44 8.83 6.63
CA THR A 97 -9.47 9.59 7.89
C THR A 97 -9.76 11.07 7.65
N ALA A 98 -9.08 11.68 6.67
CA ALA A 98 -9.30 13.08 6.31
C ALA A 98 -10.74 13.35 5.85
N ALA A 99 -11.33 12.44 5.06
CA ALA A 99 -12.70 12.54 4.60
C ALA A 99 -13.70 12.40 5.76
N GLN A 100 -13.50 11.42 6.66
CA GLN A 100 -14.35 11.22 7.84
C GLN A 100 -14.31 12.38 8.84
N LEU A 101 -13.18 13.08 8.94
CA LEU A 101 -13.07 14.28 9.76
C LEU A 101 -13.83 15.49 9.18
N LYS A 102 -14.06 15.50 7.86
CA LYS A 102 -14.88 16.52 7.18
C LYS A 102 -16.36 16.13 7.16
N ASP A 103 -16.66 14.84 7.04
CA ASP A 103 -18.00 14.28 6.97
C ASP A 103 -18.08 13.02 7.83
N SER A 104 -18.61 13.15 9.05
CA SER A 104 -18.72 12.05 10.00
C SER A 104 -19.78 11.01 9.61
N SER A 105 -20.61 11.28 8.60
CA SER A 105 -21.55 10.28 8.06
C SER A 105 -20.87 9.26 7.15
N LEU A 106 -19.64 9.55 6.70
CA LEU A 106 -18.87 8.67 5.84
C LEU A 106 -18.41 7.43 6.63
N ARG A 107 -18.84 6.26 6.17
CA ARG A 107 -18.55 4.98 6.81
C ARG A 107 -17.52 4.20 6.01
N VAL A 108 -16.59 3.56 6.71
CA VAL A 108 -15.83 2.45 6.13
C VAL A 108 -16.72 1.22 6.13
N VAL A 109 -17.04 0.71 4.95
CA VAL A 109 -17.92 -0.46 4.77
C VAL A 109 -17.15 -1.73 4.47
N LEU A 110 -15.99 -1.62 3.82
CA LEU A 110 -15.08 -2.75 3.59
C LEU A 110 -13.62 -2.32 3.83
N ASP A 111 -12.86 -3.18 4.52
CA ASP A 111 -11.41 -3.10 4.62
C ASP A 111 -10.83 -4.09 3.62
N LEU A 112 -10.23 -3.60 2.53
CA LEU A 112 -9.79 -4.48 1.44
C LEU A 112 -8.67 -5.42 1.87
N THR A 113 -7.94 -5.13 2.95
CA THR A 113 -6.96 -6.06 3.54
C THR A 113 -7.67 -7.24 4.17
N LYS A 114 -8.74 -7.01 4.94
CA LYS A 114 -9.53 -8.09 5.53
C LYS A 114 -10.21 -8.93 4.47
N GLU A 115 -10.75 -8.30 3.43
CA GLU A 115 -11.38 -9.00 2.32
C GLU A 115 -10.37 -9.81 1.49
N TRP A 116 -9.17 -9.26 1.29
CA TRP A 116 -8.05 -9.99 0.68
C TRP A 116 -7.68 -11.24 1.48
N ASN A 117 -7.52 -11.13 2.79
CA ASN A 117 -7.15 -12.26 3.66
C ASN A 117 -8.20 -13.39 3.71
N LYS A 118 -9.45 -13.14 3.28
CA LYS A 118 -10.47 -14.20 3.17
C LYS A 118 -10.27 -15.08 1.93
N VAL A 119 -9.58 -14.57 0.91
CA VAL A 119 -9.50 -15.21 -0.42
C VAL A 119 -8.07 -15.46 -0.89
N CYS A 120 -7.08 -15.02 -0.12
CA CYS A 120 -5.66 -15.14 -0.39
C CYS A 120 -4.88 -15.49 0.88
N ASP A 121 -3.92 -16.40 0.76
CA ASP A 121 -2.94 -16.71 1.81
C ASP A 121 -1.69 -15.81 1.74
N THR A 122 -1.84 -14.62 1.15
CA THR A 122 -0.76 -13.65 0.97
C THR A 122 -1.13 -12.32 1.61
N GLN A 123 -0.12 -11.50 1.90
CA GLN A 123 -0.35 -10.16 2.42
C GLN A 123 -0.72 -9.21 1.27
N LEU A 124 -1.68 -8.31 1.49
CA LEU A 124 -1.93 -7.20 0.59
C LEU A 124 -0.81 -6.16 0.75
N ILE A 125 -0.03 -5.92 -0.30
CA ILE A 125 1.09 -4.97 -0.29
C ILE A 125 0.73 -3.76 -1.14
N THR A 126 0.82 -2.56 -0.56
CA THR A 126 0.56 -1.31 -1.29
C THR A 126 1.77 -0.39 -1.35
N GLY A 127 2.83 -0.66 -0.58
CA GLY A 127 4.05 0.14 -0.56
C GLY A 127 5.32 -0.69 -0.46
N VAL A 128 6.31 -0.31 -1.28
CA VAL A 128 7.68 -0.83 -1.23
C VAL A 128 8.68 0.31 -1.37
N THR A 129 9.87 0.13 -0.81
CA THR A 129 11.02 1.00 -1.05
C THR A 129 11.94 0.33 -2.06
N VAL A 130 12.36 1.07 -3.09
CA VAL A 130 13.25 0.58 -4.14
C VAL A 130 14.56 1.36 -4.20
N VAL A 131 15.60 0.72 -4.71
CA VAL A 131 16.90 1.33 -5.01
C VAL A 131 17.29 1.04 -6.45
N ARG A 132 18.06 1.93 -7.06
CA ARG A 132 18.70 1.61 -8.34
C ARG A 132 19.73 0.50 -8.12
N THR A 133 19.68 -0.52 -8.98
CA THR A 133 20.54 -1.71 -8.87
C THR A 133 22.03 -1.33 -8.83
N GLU A 134 22.47 -0.42 -9.71
CA GLU A 134 23.88 0.01 -9.76
C GLU A 134 24.28 0.79 -8.50
N TYR A 135 23.40 1.66 -8.00
CA TYR A 135 23.68 2.41 -6.77
C TYR A 135 23.88 1.49 -5.57
N ALA A 136 23.07 0.43 -5.45
CA ALA A 136 23.20 -0.54 -4.38
C ALA A 136 24.49 -1.37 -4.46
N LYS A 137 25.00 -1.63 -5.69
CA LYS A 137 26.29 -2.31 -5.89
C LYS A 137 27.47 -1.41 -5.53
N GLU A 138 27.42 -0.14 -5.93
CA GLU A 138 28.48 0.83 -5.71
C GLU A 138 28.54 1.32 -4.26
N ASN A 139 27.40 1.37 -3.57
CA ASN A 139 27.25 2.00 -2.26
C ASN A 139 26.58 1.07 -1.21
N PRO A 140 27.09 -0.15 -0.97
CA PRO A 140 26.43 -1.13 -0.10
C PRO A 140 26.31 -0.65 1.36
N ASP A 141 27.31 0.08 1.85
CA ASP A 141 27.31 0.59 3.24
C ASP A 141 26.27 1.70 3.44
N ILE A 142 26.06 2.55 2.41
CA ILE A 142 25.04 3.59 2.43
C ILE A 142 23.64 2.95 2.44
N VAL A 143 23.41 1.93 1.61
CA VAL A 143 22.13 1.19 1.61
C VAL A 143 21.88 0.51 2.95
N ALA A 144 22.91 -0.10 3.55
CA ALA A 144 22.79 -0.72 4.87
C ALA A 144 22.51 0.30 5.99
N ASN A 145 23.15 1.48 5.94
CA ASN A 145 22.86 2.57 6.87
C ASN A 145 21.43 3.09 6.70
N PHE A 146 21.00 3.33 5.45
CA PHE A 146 19.64 3.74 5.14
C PHE A 146 18.60 2.77 5.71
N LEU A 147 18.76 1.46 5.50
CA LEU A 147 17.84 0.46 6.03
C LEU A 147 17.79 0.45 7.56
N ARG A 148 18.94 0.63 8.24
CA ARG A 148 18.99 0.74 9.70
C ARG A 148 18.25 1.97 10.23
N ASP A 149 18.37 3.12 9.57
CA ASP A 149 17.65 4.32 9.97
C ASP A 149 16.17 4.27 9.56
N TYR A 150 15.86 3.59 8.46
CA TYR A 150 14.50 3.34 8.02
C TYR A 150 13.73 2.45 9.01
N GLU A 151 14.36 1.40 9.54
CA GLU A 151 13.79 0.57 10.61
C GLU A 151 13.43 1.40 11.85
N LYS A 152 14.34 2.28 12.30
CA LYS A 152 14.10 3.18 13.43
C LYS A 152 12.93 4.13 13.15
N SER A 153 12.88 4.69 11.94
CA SER A 153 11.81 5.59 11.52
C SER A 153 10.45 4.89 11.50
N ILE A 154 10.37 3.67 10.96
CA ILE A 154 9.15 2.85 10.98
C ILE A 154 8.74 2.50 12.41
N LYS A 155 9.70 2.12 13.26
CA LYS A 155 9.41 1.84 14.67
C LYS A 155 8.83 3.07 15.36
N ALA A 156 9.40 4.25 15.14
CA ALA A 156 8.84 5.50 15.66
C ALA A 156 7.41 5.75 15.14
N ALA A 157 7.16 5.53 13.84
CA ALA A 157 5.82 5.67 13.26
C ALA A 157 4.79 4.69 13.85
N GLN A 158 5.24 3.52 14.32
CA GLN A 158 4.38 2.52 14.96
C GLN A 158 4.16 2.77 16.46
N THR A 159 5.17 3.27 17.18
CA THR A 159 5.14 3.35 18.66
C THR A 159 5.01 4.77 19.21
N ASP A 160 5.45 5.79 18.48
CA ASP A 160 5.32 7.21 18.83
C ASP A 160 4.38 7.91 17.84
N ILE A 161 3.09 7.61 17.98
CA ILE A 161 2.05 8.15 17.09
C ILE A 161 1.95 9.68 17.22
N ALA A 162 2.09 10.21 18.44
CA ALA A 162 1.93 11.65 18.68
C ALA A 162 3.10 12.47 18.13
N GLY A 163 4.34 12.00 18.32
CA GLY A 163 5.53 12.63 17.76
C GLY A 163 5.57 12.49 16.24
N THR A 164 5.30 11.30 15.72
CA THR A 164 5.24 11.07 14.25
C THR A 164 4.16 11.94 13.60
N ALA A 165 2.98 12.05 14.20
CA ALA A 165 1.92 12.89 13.65
C ALA A 165 2.28 14.38 13.63
N ALA A 166 3.04 14.86 14.63
CA ALA A 166 3.53 16.24 14.63
C ALA A 166 4.55 16.46 13.50
N LEU A 167 5.49 15.52 13.31
CA LEU A 167 6.45 15.57 12.20
C LEU A 167 5.75 15.53 10.84
N CYS A 168 4.69 14.72 10.67
CA CYS A 168 3.95 14.68 9.41
C CYS A 168 3.29 16.04 9.06
N GLU A 169 2.86 16.81 10.05
CA GLU A 169 2.34 18.16 9.84
C GLU A 169 3.47 19.16 9.54
N GLU A 170 4.52 19.15 10.37
CA GLU A 170 5.68 20.03 10.23
C GLU A 170 6.36 19.90 8.86
N THR A 171 6.47 18.67 8.35
CA THR A 171 7.09 18.36 7.06
C THR A 171 6.13 18.44 5.87
N GLY A 172 4.84 18.74 6.10
CA GLY A 172 3.83 18.89 5.05
C GLY A 172 3.32 17.57 4.43
N VAL A 173 3.62 16.42 5.04
CA VAL A 173 3.08 15.11 4.60
C VAL A 173 1.55 15.08 4.75
N VAL A 174 1.02 15.68 5.82
CA VAL A 174 -0.41 15.91 5.98
C VAL A 174 -0.67 17.36 6.38
N ALA A 175 -1.85 17.88 6.03
CA ALA A 175 -2.21 19.26 6.36
C ALA A 175 -2.49 19.49 7.86
N LYS A 176 -2.79 18.42 8.63
CA LYS A 176 -3.13 18.52 10.06
C LYS A 176 -2.60 17.34 10.85
N LYS A 177 -1.94 17.58 11.99
CA LYS A 177 -1.48 16.54 12.93
C LYS A 177 -2.60 15.58 13.33
N ALA A 178 -3.80 16.10 13.57
CA ALA A 178 -4.96 15.29 13.97
C ALA A 178 -5.33 14.22 12.93
N ILE A 179 -5.12 14.48 11.63
CA ILE A 179 -5.33 13.50 10.57
C ILE A 179 -4.30 12.37 10.69
N ALA A 180 -3.01 12.72 10.77
CA ALA A 180 -1.94 11.72 10.92
C ALA A 180 -2.11 10.90 12.20
N GLN A 181 -2.41 11.53 13.33
CA GLN A 181 -2.57 10.86 14.62
C GLN A 181 -3.67 9.80 14.60
N LYS A 182 -4.76 10.05 13.87
CA LYS A 182 -5.86 9.09 13.72
C LYS A 182 -5.60 8.04 12.62
N ALA A 183 -4.89 8.43 11.55
CA ALA A 183 -4.65 7.56 10.39
C ALA A 183 -3.47 6.59 10.58
N LEU A 184 -2.41 6.97 11.30
CA LEU A 184 -1.17 6.17 11.44
C LEU A 184 -1.43 4.69 11.82
N PRO A 185 -2.30 4.37 12.80
CA PRO A 185 -2.63 2.98 13.12
C PRO A 185 -3.30 2.19 11.98
N GLN A 186 -3.89 2.88 11.01
CA GLN A 186 -4.60 2.31 9.86
C GLN A 186 -3.77 2.35 8.56
N CYS A 187 -2.60 2.99 8.59
CA CYS A 187 -1.68 3.04 7.45
C CYS A 187 -0.87 1.74 7.29
N ASN A 188 -1.01 0.78 8.21
CA ASN A 188 -0.36 -0.54 8.12
C ASN A 188 1.13 -0.47 7.75
N ILE A 189 1.84 0.48 8.39
CA ILE A 189 3.27 0.71 8.21
C ILE A 189 4.01 -0.48 8.82
N VAL A 190 4.92 -1.08 8.05
CA VAL A 190 5.70 -2.26 8.46
C VAL A 190 7.14 -2.13 7.99
N TYR A 191 8.06 -2.87 8.61
CA TYR A 191 9.43 -3.02 8.13
C TYR A 191 9.69 -4.50 7.85
N ARG A 192 9.61 -4.90 6.58
CA ARG A 192 10.00 -6.25 6.13
C ARG A 192 11.11 -6.14 5.11
N VAL A 193 12.18 -6.92 5.29
CA VAL A 193 13.39 -6.91 4.46
C VAL A 193 13.87 -8.33 4.18
N GLY A 194 14.88 -8.49 3.33
CA GLY A 194 15.51 -9.79 3.11
C GLY A 194 14.55 -10.85 2.55
N ASP A 195 14.64 -12.07 3.08
CA ASP A 195 13.87 -13.21 2.59
C ASP A 195 12.37 -13.10 2.89
N GLU A 196 11.99 -12.47 4.01
CA GLU A 196 10.58 -12.18 4.34
C GLU A 196 9.97 -11.26 3.28
N MET A 197 10.62 -10.13 2.98
CA MET A 197 10.19 -9.21 1.92
C MET A 197 10.10 -9.91 0.56
N LYS A 198 11.12 -10.71 0.22
CA LYS A 198 11.14 -11.44 -1.04
C LYS A 198 9.96 -12.41 -1.14
N ALA A 199 9.66 -13.16 -0.08
CA ALA A 199 8.54 -14.11 -0.05
C ALA A 199 7.20 -13.40 -0.23
N ASP A 200 6.96 -12.35 0.58
CA ASP A 200 5.73 -11.57 0.55
C ASP A 200 5.46 -10.92 -0.82
N VAL A 201 6.47 -10.23 -1.37
CA VAL A 201 6.32 -9.54 -2.65
C VAL A 201 6.14 -10.54 -3.79
N ASN A 202 6.84 -11.68 -3.78
CA ASN A 202 6.62 -12.73 -4.79
C ASN A 202 5.20 -13.28 -4.73
N ALA A 203 4.71 -13.61 -3.54
CA ALA A 203 3.38 -14.17 -3.34
C ALA A 203 2.29 -13.18 -3.80
N TYR A 204 2.41 -11.91 -3.41
CA TYR A 204 1.48 -10.86 -3.82
C TYR A 204 1.48 -10.62 -5.34
N LEU A 205 2.66 -10.47 -5.95
CA LEU A 205 2.77 -10.26 -7.40
C LEU A 205 2.25 -11.45 -8.20
N LYS A 206 2.37 -12.68 -7.67
CA LYS A 206 1.78 -13.87 -8.29
C LYS A 206 0.26 -13.78 -8.36
N VAL A 207 -0.40 -13.37 -7.28
CA VAL A 207 -1.86 -13.19 -7.27
C VAL A 207 -2.28 -12.15 -8.33
N LEU A 208 -1.57 -11.02 -8.39
CA LEU A 208 -1.86 -10.00 -9.40
C LEU A 208 -1.61 -10.48 -10.82
N TYR A 209 -0.53 -11.22 -11.04
CA TYR A 209 -0.21 -11.81 -12.35
C TYR A 209 -1.32 -12.75 -12.81
N ASP A 210 -1.71 -13.71 -11.96
CA ASP A 210 -2.74 -14.70 -12.27
C ASP A 210 -4.11 -14.03 -12.57
N ALA A 211 -4.40 -12.89 -11.93
CA ALA A 211 -5.60 -12.10 -12.18
C ALA A 211 -5.51 -11.23 -13.45
N SER A 212 -4.35 -10.61 -13.70
CA SER A 212 -4.09 -9.77 -14.85
C SER A 212 -2.57 -9.64 -15.07
N HIS A 213 -2.06 -10.27 -16.13
CA HIS A 213 -0.63 -10.16 -16.47
C HIS A 213 -0.16 -8.71 -16.62
N ALA A 214 -1.03 -7.80 -17.07
CA ALA A 214 -0.73 -6.39 -17.23
C ALA A 214 -0.37 -5.70 -15.89
N ALA A 215 -0.92 -6.18 -14.76
CA ALA A 215 -0.71 -5.60 -13.43
C ALA A 215 0.75 -5.64 -12.97
N VAL A 216 1.55 -6.57 -13.49
CA VAL A 216 2.97 -6.72 -13.18
C VAL A 216 3.87 -6.49 -14.40
N GLY A 217 3.33 -5.91 -15.48
CA GLY A 217 4.09 -5.61 -16.70
C GLY A 217 4.31 -6.80 -17.64
N GLY A 218 3.48 -7.85 -17.51
CA GLY A 218 3.39 -9.00 -18.41
C GLY A 218 4.17 -10.24 -17.97
N LYS A 219 5.03 -10.15 -16.95
CA LYS A 219 5.77 -11.27 -16.39
C LYS A 219 6.13 -11.01 -14.94
N LEU A 220 6.29 -12.08 -14.16
CA LEU A 220 6.84 -11.98 -12.80
C LEU A 220 8.31 -11.52 -12.83
N PRO A 221 8.74 -10.74 -11.82
CA PRO A 221 10.14 -10.36 -11.68
C PRO A 221 11.03 -11.58 -11.38
N ASP A 222 12.28 -11.51 -11.82
CA ASP A 222 13.29 -12.52 -11.48
C ASP A 222 13.95 -12.24 -10.11
N ALA A 223 14.84 -13.13 -9.68
CA ALA A 223 15.51 -13.03 -8.39
C ALA A 223 16.35 -11.75 -8.21
N ASN A 224 16.81 -11.10 -9.29
CA ASN A 224 17.62 -9.88 -9.21
C ASN A 224 16.79 -8.66 -8.80
N PHE A 225 15.47 -8.73 -8.89
CA PHE A 225 14.56 -7.68 -8.43
C PHE A 225 14.57 -7.51 -6.90
N TYR A 226 15.05 -8.49 -6.15
CA TYR A 226 15.00 -8.48 -4.69
C TYR A 226 16.36 -8.18 -4.09
N TYR A 227 16.45 -7.11 -3.30
CA TYR A 227 17.65 -6.82 -2.51
C TYR A 227 17.60 -7.61 -1.19
N THR A 228 18.28 -8.75 -1.15
CA THR A 228 18.36 -9.59 0.06
C THR A 228 19.70 -9.49 0.79
N LYS A 229 20.67 -8.76 0.23
CA LYS A 229 22.02 -8.58 0.80
C LYS A 229 22.06 -7.46 1.82
N ALA A 230 21.42 -7.63 2.98
CA ALA A 230 21.71 -6.89 4.21
C ALA A 230 20.70 -7.33 5.29
N THR A 231 20.96 -8.47 5.94
CA THR A 231 20.56 -8.55 7.35
C THR A 231 21.63 -7.83 8.16
N PRO A 232 21.29 -6.94 9.11
CA PRO A 232 22.26 -6.17 9.89
C PRO A 232 23.39 -7.02 10.50
N GLY A 233 23.11 -8.28 10.83
CA GLY A 233 24.11 -9.24 11.32
C GLY A 233 25.18 -9.63 10.29
N GLN A 234 24.87 -9.74 8.99
CA GLN A 234 25.83 -10.19 7.97
C GLN A 234 26.81 -9.09 7.53
N VAL A 235 26.39 -7.82 7.59
CA VAL A 235 27.24 -6.67 7.23
C VAL A 235 28.24 -6.38 8.35
N PHE A 236 27.82 -6.49 9.61
CA PHE A 236 28.71 -6.33 10.78
C PHE A 236 29.88 -7.31 10.74
N TRP A 237 29.66 -8.58 10.44
CA TRP A 237 30.75 -9.56 10.34
C TRP A 237 31.73 -9.25 9.21
N LYS A 238 31.26 -8.74 8.07
CA LYS A 238 32.15 -8.33 6.96
C LYS A 238 32.94 -7.07 7.25
N SER A 239 32.38 -6.09 7.96
CA SER A 239 33.13 -4.89 8.36
C SER A 239 34.19 -5.23 9.41
N VAL A 240 33.86 -6.10 10.37
CA VAL A 240 34.82 -6.59 11.37
C VAL A 240 35.96 -7.36 10.71
N GLN A 241 35.69 -8.26 9.77
CA GLN A 241 36.73 -9.00 9.05
C GLN A 241 37.68 -8.10 8.22
N ARG A 242 37.19 -6.99 7.67
CA ARG A 242 38.03 -6.01 6.95
C ARG A 242 38.90 -5.16 7.86
N SER A 243 38.58 -5.04 9.15
CA SER A 243 39.41 -4.32 10.13
C SER A 243 40.54 -5.19 10.73
N PHE A 244 40.55 -6.49 10.42
CA PHE A 244 41.56 -7.46 10.87
C PHE A 244 42.46 -7.98 9.73
N GLN A 245 42.43 -7.35 8.56
CA GLN A 245 43.39 -7.52 7.45
C GLN A 245 44.14 -6.22 7.23
#